data_AF-A0A7V9JEW7-F1
#
_entry.id   AF-A0A7V9JEW7-F1
#
_cell.length_a   1.000
_cell.length_b   1.000
_cell.length_c   1.000
_cell.angle_alpha   90.00
_cell.angle_beta   90.00
_cell.angle_gamma   90.00
#
_symmetry.space_group_name_H-M   'P 1'
#
loop_
_entity.id
_entity.type
_entity.pdbx_description
1 polymer ?
#
loop_
_entity_poly.entity_id
_entity_poly.type
_entity_poly.pdbx_seq_one_letter_code
_entity_poly.pdbx_strand_id
1 'polypeptide(L)'
;WAAHVMQLRAGLKSPEDYLAHMLRKLQIDRTAFDSSYSLRELALTSYSDSGQAQYANIYMRGALTAGLLDIRLLELSKGERGLQDVILELTRKFGKERAFPEAGLVDTLVAMTHPEVRDFFARYVWESERLPVAEYYAKLGIRLVEDADGRAVRFEIDPNPTPEQRRLREAWLGRQARKAT
;
A
#
# COMPACT_ATOMS: atom_id res chain seq x y z
N TRP A 1 -7.65 1.54 -1.06
CA TRP A 1 -6.72 0.76 -1.91
C TRP A 1 -7.43 -0.39 -2.63
N ALA A 2 -7.97 -1.38 -1.90
CA ALA A 2 -8.53 -2.62 -2.46
C ALA A 2 -9.49 -2.41 -3.66
N ALA A 3 -10.51 -1.56 -3.52
CA ALA A 3 -11.45 -1.29 -4.61
C ALA A 3 -10.77 -0.78 -5.90
N HIS A 4 -9.75 0.07 -5.78
CA HIS A 4 -9.04 0.65 -6.93
C HIS A 4 -8.08 -0.35 -7.56
N VAL A 5 -7.34 -1.12 -6.76
CA VAL A 5 -6.39 -2.09 -7.29
C VAL A 5 -7.12 -3.26 -7.96
N MET A 6 -8.30 -3.64 -7.47
CA MET A 6 -9.13 -4.66 -8.12
C MET A 6 -9.63 -4.19 -9.48
N GLN A 7 -10.09 -2.94 -9.61
CA GLN A 7 -10.47 -2.38 -10.91
C GLN A 7 -9.29 -2.30 -11.88
N LEU A 8 -8.10 -1.90 -11.38
CA LEU A 8 -6.87 -1.89 -12.17
C LEU A 8 -6.52 -3.29 -12.70
N ARG A 9 -6.48 -4.29 -11.80
CA ARG A 9 -6.13 -5.68 -12.15
C ARG A 9 -7.17 -6.35 -13.05
N ALA A 10 -8.43 -5.96 -12.93
CA ALA A 10 -9.51 -6.43 -13.82
C ALA A 10 -9.55 -5.70 -15.18
N GLY A 11 -8.66 -4.72 -15.43
CA GLY A 11 -8.66 -3.94 -16.66
C GLY A 11 -9.81 -2.93 -16.78
N LEU A 12 -10.59 -2.71 -15.71
CA LEU A 12 -11.68 -1.72 -15.65
C LEU A 12 -11.15 -0.30 -15.44
N LYS A 13 -9.88 -0.15 -15.06
CA LYS A 13 -9.21 1.12 -14.82
C LYS A 13 -7.83 1.08 -15.44
N SER A 14 -7.46 2.13 -16.17
CA SER A 14 -6.11 2.26 -16.71
C SER A 14 -5.09 2.45 -15.58
N PRO A 15 -3.81 2.07 -15.79
CA PRO A 15 -2.73 2.39 -14.86
C PRO A 15 -2.66 3.90 -14.54
N GLU A 16 -2.85 4.75 -15.54
CA GLU A 16 -2.83 6.20 -15.43
C GLU A 16 -3.94 6.72 -14.51
N ASP A 17 -5.18 6.22 -14.68
CA ASP A 17 -6.32 6.59 -13.82
C ASP A 17 -6.11 6.13 -12.37
N TYR A 18 -5.56 4.93 -12.18
CA TYR A 18 -5.22 4.44 -10.85
C TYR A 18 -4.16 5.34 -10.20
N LEU A 19 -3.09 5.66 -10.92
CA LEU A 19 -2.00 6.50 -10.42
C LEU A 19 -2.45 7.93 -10.12
N ALA A 20 -3.31 8.52 -10.96
CA ALA A 20 -3.90 9.83 -10.70
C ALA A 20 -4.75 9.82 -9.42
N HIS A 21 -5.46 8.71 -9.15
CA HIS A 21 -6.20 8.56 -7.90
C HIS A 21 -5.27 8.46 -6.68
N MET A 22 -4.18 7.69 -6.78
CA MET A 22 -3.19 7.59 -5.70
C MET A 22 -2.43 8.90 -5.47
N LEU A 23 -2.14 9.64 -6.53
CA LEU A 23 -1.54 10.97 -6.45
C LEU A 23 -2.44 11.93 -5.67
N ARG A 24 -3.75 11.96 -5.94
CA ARG A 24 -4.69 12.79 -5.19
C ARG A 24 -4.69 12.44 -3.71
N LYS A 25 -4.64 11.14 -3.37
CA LYS A 25 -4.53 10.71 -1.96
C LYS A 25 -3.23 11.19 -1.33
N LEU A 26 -2.10 11.09 -2.03
CA LEU A 26 -0.81 11.57 -1.56
C LEU A 26 -0.79 13.08 -1.32
N GLN A 27 -1.39 13.85 -2.23
CA GLN A 27 -1.51 15.30 -2.07
C GLN A 27 -2.32 15.64 -0.83
N ILE A 28 -3.50 15.02 -0.64
CA ILE A 28 -4.35 15.27 0.52
C ILE A 28 -3.66 14.83 1.82
N ASP A 29 -3.03 13.65 1.85
CA ASP A 29 -2.27 13.17 3.02
C ASP A 29 -1.20 14.18 3.47
N ARG A 30 -0.51 14.81 2.51
CA ARG A 30 0.57 15.75 2.79
C ARG A 30 0.10 17.17 3.15
N THR A 31 -1.09 17.59 2.73
CA THR A 31 -1.53 18.99 2.88
C THR A 31 -2.66 19.19 3.88
N ALA A 32 -3.48 18.18 4.13
CA ALA A 32 -4.70 18.32 4.93
C ALA A 32 -4.61 17.67 6.31
N PHE A 33 -3.55 16.91 6.60
CA PHE A 33 -3.44 16.10 7.82
C PHE A 33 -2.08 16.24 8.49
N ASP A 34 -2.04 15.90 9.77
CA ASP A 34 -0.83 15.94 10.57
C ASP A 34 0.11 14.77 10.18
N SER A 35 1.34 15.09 9.81
CA SER A 35 2.36 14.12 9.42
C SER A 35 2.94 13.34 10.60
N SER A 36 2.78 13.82 11.83
CA SER A 36 3.19 13.12 13.06
C SER A 36 2.16 12.11 13.57
N TYR A 37 0.96 12.09 12.98
CA TYR A 37 -0.14 11.22 13.42
C TYR A 37 -0.03 9.81 12.81
N SER A 38 0.39 8.79 13.55
CA SER A 38 0.47 7.44 12.95
C SER A 38 -0.91 6.83 12.67
N LEU A 39 -0.94 5.77 11.83
CA LEU A 39 -2.19 5.02 11.61
C LEU A 39 -2.65 4.30 12.88
N ARG A 40 -1.70 3.86 13.73
CA ARG A 40 -2.01 3.32 15.06
C ARG A 40 -2.66 4.38 15.93
N GLU A 41 -2.08 5.57 16.01
CA GLU A 41 -2.64 6.67 16.79
C GLU A 41 -4.06 6.97 16.29
N LEU A 42 -4.25 7.09 14.98
CA LEU A 42 -5.56 7.30 14.34
C LEU A 42 -6.60 6.26 14.73
N ALA A 43 -6.23 4.99 14.78
CA ALA A 43 -7.13 3.93 15.21
C ALA A 43 -7.51 4.08 16.69
N LEU A 44 -6.52 4.29 17.56
CA LEU A 44 -6.69 4.34 19.01
C LEU A 44 -7.45 5.57 19.51
N THR A 45 -7.37 6.68 18.80
CA THR A 45 -7.97 7.96 19.20
C THR A 45 -9.14 8.37 18.33
N SER A 46 -9.59 7.50 17.41
CA SER A 46 -10.63 7.82 16.41
C SER A 46 -11.91 8.41 17.01
N TYR A 47 -12.24 8.15 18.27
CA TYR A 47 -13.42 8.69 18.98
C TYR A 47 -13.17 10.02 19.71
N SER A 48 -11.92 10.49 19.80
CA SER A 48 -11.55 11.77 20.39
C SER A 48 -11.64 12.91 19.38
N ASP A 49 -11.74 14.16 19.84
CA ASP A 49 -11.75 15.34 18.96
C ASP A 49 -10.51 15.40 18.06
N SER A 50 -9.32 15.13 18.62
CA SER A 50 -8.06 15.10 17.86
C SER A 50 -8.03 14.01 16.80
N GLY A 51 -8.53 12.81 17.12
CA GLY A 51 -8.58 11.70 16.17
C GLY A 51 -9.65 11.90 15.09
N GLN A 52 -10.80 12.47 15.45
CA GLN A 52 -11.87 12.84 14.50
C GLN A 52 -11.38 13.84 13.45
N ALA A 53 -10.58 14.84 13.86
CA ALA A 53 -9.96 15.79 12.93
C ALA A 53 -9.05 15.10 11.89
N GLN A 54 -8.44 13.96 12.25
CA GLN A 54 -7.56 13.18 11.37
C GLN A 54 -8.28 12.02 10.67
N TYR A 55 -9.52 11.68 11.03
CA TYR A 55 -10.17 10.42 10.68
C TYR A 55 -10.24 10.16 9.17
N ALA A 56 -10.51 11.20 8.38
CA ALA A 56 -10.55 11.10 6.92
C ALA A 56 -9.21 10.63 6.31
N ASN A 57 -8.09 10.78 7.01
CA ASN A 57 -6.78 10.32 6.56
C ASN A 57 -6.66 8.80 6.51
N ILE A 58 -7.51 8.04 7.21
CA ILE A 58 -7.52 6.57 7.07
C ILE A 58 -7.73 6.13 5.61
N TYR A 59 -8.48 6.93 4.84
CA TYR A 59 -8.74 6.68 3.42
C TYR A 59 -7.63 7.18 2.49
N MET A 60 -6.75 8.06 2.97
CA MET A 60 -5.62 8.61 2.21
C MET A 60 -4.34 7.87 2.61
N ARG A 61 -3.77 8.14 3.79
CA ARG A 61 -2.61 7.45 4.35
C ARG A 61 -2.78 5.95 4.43
N GLY A 62 -3.93 5.45 4.89
CA GLY A 62 -4.19 4.01 4.96
C GLY A 62 -4.20 3.35 3.59
N ALA A 63 -4.77 4.01 2.58
CA ALA A 63 -4.76 3.50 1.21
C ALA A 63 -3.37 3.57 0.56
N LEU A 64 -2.59 4.61 0.81
CA LEU A 64 -1.20 4.71 0.36
C LEU A 64 -0.34 3.62 0.99
N THR A 65 -0.43 3.45 2.31
CA THR A 65 0.29 2.44 3.09
C THR A 65 -0.01 1.03 2.61
N ALA A 66 -1.29 0.69 2.39
CA ALA A 66 -1.68 -0.60 1.82
C ALA A 66 -1.13 -0.81 0.41
N GLY A 67 -1.07 0.25 -0.41
CA GLY A 67 -0.46 0.19 -1.74
C GLY A 67 1.04 -0.07 -1.70
N LEU A 68 1.77 0.57 -0.78
CA LEU A 68 3.19 0.34 -0.61
C LEU A 68 3.48 -1.05 -0.05
N LEU A 69 2.64 -1.55 0.88
CA LEU A 69 2.75 -2.91 1.40
C LEU A 69 2.55 -3.96 0.30
N ASP A 70 1.59 -3.76 -0.61
CA ASP A 70 1.40 -4.64 -1.77
C ASP A 70 2.64 -4.69 -2.65
N ILE A 71 3.27 -3.54 -2.95
CA ILE A 71 4.52 -3.49 -3.70
C ILE A 71 5.66 -4.17 -2.92
N ARG A 72 5.76 -3.94 -1.61
CA ARG A 72 6.77 -4.58 -0.75
C ARG A 72 6.66 -6.10 -0.77
N LEU A 73 5.45 -6.63 -0.65
CA LEU A 73 5.19 -8.06 -0.70
C LEU A 73 5.55 -8.65 -2.08
N LEU A 74 5.17 -7.95 -3.15
CA LEU A 74 5.54 -8.36 -4.51
C LEU A 74 7.06 -8.33 -4.70
N GLU A 75 7.76 -7.33 -4.18
CA GLU A 75 9.23 -7.27 -4.25
C GLU A 75 9.87 -8.46 -3.53
N LEU A 76 9.50 -8.70 -2.27
CA LEU A 76 10.06 -9.77 -1.43
C LEU A 76 9.76 -11.17 -2.00
N SER A 77 8.64 -11.33 -2.68
CA SER A 77 8.23 -12.58 -3.32
C SER A 77 8.58 -12.65 -4.81
N LYS A 78 9.37 -11.71 -5.35
CA LYS A 78 9.74 -11.64 -6.77
C LYS A 78 8.55 -11.63 -7.75
N GLY A 79 7.42 -11.09 -7.31
CA GLY A 79 6.16 -10.95 -8.06
C GLY A 79 5.13 -12.04 -7.78
N GLU A 80 5.46 -13.06 -7.00
CA GLU A 80 4.57 -14.21 -6.80
C GLU A 80 3.38 -13.91 -5.87
N ARG A 81 3.56 -12.99 -4.91
CA ARG A 81 2.59 -12.77 -3.83
C ARG A 81 2.48 -11.29 -3.43
N GLY A 82 1.29 -10.72 -3.60
CA GLY A 82 0.94 -9.37 -3.15
C GLY A 82 -0.01 -9.36 -1.95
N LEU A 83 -0.46 -8.18 -1.56
CA LEU A 83 -1.33 -7.99 -0.39
C LEU A 83 -2.70 -8.63 -0.58
N GLN A 84 -3.22 -8.66 -1.81
CA GLN A 84 -4.47 -9.35 -2.11
C GLN A 84 -4.39 -10.85 -1.77
N ASP A 85 -3.28 -11.50 -2.10
CA ASP A 85 -3.09 -12.93 -1.85
C ASP A 85 -2.96 -13.19 -0.35
N VAL A 86 -2.26 -12.32 0.38
CA VAL A 86 -2.17 -12.35 1.85
C VAL A 86 -3.53 -12.21 2.51
N ILE A 87 -4.38 -11.29 2.05
CA ILE A 87 -5.75 -11.10 2.58
C ILE A 87 -6.61 -12.34 2.32
N LEU A 88 -6.50 -12.94 1.13
CA LEU A 88 -7.24 -14.16 0.80
C LEU A 88 -6.81 -15.33 1.70
N GLU A 89 -5.51 -15.49 1.95
CA GLU A 89 -5.01 -16.54 2.85
C GLU A 89 -5.41 -16.29 4.31
N LEU A 90 -5.36 -15.04 4.79
CA LEU A 90 -5.88 -14.67 6.10
C LEU A 90 -7.36 -15.05 6.24
N THR A 91 -8.15 -14.76 5.21
CA THR A 91 -9.58 -15.10 5.16
C THR A 91 -9.80 -16.61 5.21
N ARG A 92 -8.96 -17.42 4.56
CA ARG A 92 -9.03 -18.89 4.64
C ARG A 92 -8.62 -19.41 6.01
N LYS A 93 -7.58 -18.83 6.62
CA LYS A 93 -7.03 -19.28 7.91
C LYS A 93 -7.96 -19.02 9.09
N PHE A 94 -8.61 -17.86 9.11
CA PHE A 94 -9.52 -17.46 10.18
C PHE A 94 -11.00 -17.70 9.82
N GLY A 95 -11.33 -17.76 8.54
CA GLY A 95 -12.70 -17.98 8.11
C GLY A 95 -13.62 -16.85 8.55
N LYS A 96 -14.93 -17.11 8.45
CA LYS A 96 -15.97 -16.14 8.86
C LYS A 96 -16.24 -16.14 10.37
N GLU A 97 -15.90 -17.24 11.05
CA GLU A 97 -16.36 -17.49 12.42
C GLU A 97 -15.28 -17.28 13.48
N ARG A 98 -14.02 -17.06 13.09
CA ARG A 98 -12.93 -16.82 14.02
C ARG A 98 -12.29 -15.47 13.73
N ALA A 99 -12.29 -14.58 14.71
CA ALA A 99 -11.52 -13.35 14.62
C ALA A 99 -10.01 -13.66 14.66
N PHE A 100 -9.20 -12.87 13.95
CA PHE A 100 -7.76 -12.87 14.16
C PHE A 100 -7.43 -12.15 15.48
N PRO A 101 -6.43 -12.63 16.24
CA PRO A 101 -6.00 -11.96 17.46
C PRO A 101 -5.32 -10.64 17.11
N GLU A 102 -5.79 -9.53 17.69
CA GLU A 102 -5.27 -8.19 17.42
C GLU A 102 -3.77 -8.09 17.73
N ALA A 103 -3.36 -8.52 18.93
CA ALA A 103 -1.97 -8.51 19.35
C ALA A 103 -1.06 -9.42 18.50
N GLY A 104 -1.62 -10.45 17.85
CA GLY A 104 -0.87 -11.45 17.06
C GLY A 104 -0.98 -11.27 15.55
N LEU A 105 -1.66 -10.23 15.06
CA LEU A 105 -1.92 -10.07 13.62
C LEU A 105 -0.62 -9.87 12.84
N VAL A 106 0.27 -8.99 13.30
CA VAL A 106 1.55 -8.73 12.59
C VAL A 106 2.47 -9.94 12.64
N ASP A 107 2.51 -10.66 13.77
CA ASP A 107 3.26 -11.92 13.87
C ASP A 107 2.72 -12.96 12.88
N THR A 108 1.40 -13.05 12.76
CA THR A 108 0.74 -13.91 11.78
C THR A 108 1.10 -13.52 10.35
N LEU A 109 1.05 -12.23 10.02
CA LEU A 109 1.43 -11.71 8.70
C LEU A 109 2.89 -12.01 8.38
N VAL A 110 3.80 -11.79 9.32
CA VAL A 110 5.23 -12.10 9.17
C VAL A 110 5.44 -13.60 8.91
N ALA A 111 4.80 -14.46 9.70
CA ALA A 111 4.90 -15.91 9.52
C ALA A 111 4.33 -16.39 8.17
N MET A 112 3.31 -15.70 7.66
CA MET A 112 2.71 -15.99 6.35
C MET A 112 3.55 -15.44 5.19
N THR A 113 4.42 -14.45 5.42
CA THR A 113 5.08 -13.71 4.34
C THR A 113 6.59 -13.65 4.56
N HIS A 114 7.09 -12.54 5.11
CA HIS A 114 8.50 -12.21 5.23
C HIS A 114 8.75 -11.40 6.51
N PRO A 115 9.91 -11.56 7.18
CA PRO A 115 10.25 -10.80 8.39
C PRO A 115 10.28 -9.28 8.18
N GLU A 116 10.63 -8.81 6.99
CA GLU A 116 10.69 -7.39 6.61
C GLU A 116 9.31 -6.69 6.66
N VAL A 117 8.22 -7.46 6.68
CA VAL A 117 6.88 -6.90 6.89
C VAL A 117 6.77 -6.28 8.28
N ARG A 118 7.47 -6.80 9.30
CA ARG A 118 7.47 -6.18 10.63
C ARG A 118 8.05 -4.77 10.60
N ASP A 119 9.17 -4.58 9.92
CA ASP A 119 9.81 -3.26 9.76
C ASP A 119 8.86 -2.28 9.06
N PHE A 120 8.19 -2.74 8.00
CA PHE A 120 7.19 -1.93 7.30
C PHE A 120 6.07 -1.45 8.25
N PHE A 121 5.52 -2.34 9.07
CA PHE A 121 4.49 -1.97 10.04
C PHE A 121 5.02 -1.03 11.12
N ALA A 122 6.22 -1.27 11.62
CA ALA A 122 6.84 -0.40 12.62
C ALA A 122 6.95 1.03 12.12
N ARG A 123 7.50 1.22 10.92
CA ARG A 123 7.78 2.55 10.38
C ARG A 123 6.54 3.28 9.88
N TYR A 124 5.62 2.59 9.21
CA TYR A 124 4.54 3.23 8.44
C TYR A 124 3.14 3.02 8.99
N VAL A 125 2.97 2.18 10.01
CA VAL A 125 1.67 1.94 10.65
C VAL A 125 1.71 2.38 12.12
N TRP A 126 2.70 1.89 12.88
CA TRP A 126 2.83 2.19 14.31
C TRP A 126 3.45 3.56 14.56
N GLU A 127 4.52 3.85 13.84
CA GLU A 127 5.15 5.16 13.78
C GLU A 127 4.64 5.96 12.58
N SER A 128 5.00 7.23 12.53
CA SER A 128 4.54 8.19 11.53
C SER A 128 5.64 8.53 10.52
N GLU A 129 6.52 7.58 10.19
CA GLU A 129 7.57 7.84 9.22
C GLU A 129 6.98 8.18 7.86
N ARG A 130 7.57 9.16 7.17
CA ARG A 130 7.09 9.60 5.84
C ARG A 130 7.08 8.43 4.87
N LEU A 131 5.92 8.17 4.27
CA LEU A 131 5.75 7.11 3.27
C LEU A 131 6.70 7.32 2.08
N PRO A 132 7.59 6.36 1.77
CA PRO A 132 8.56 6.46 0.68
C PRO A 132 7.91 6.11 -0.68
N VAL A 133 6.89 6.87 -1.07
CA VAL A 133 6.07 6.60 -2.26
C VAL A 133 6.92 6.54 -3.53
N ALA A 134 7.83 7.49 -3.72
CA ALA A 134 8.72 7.51 -4.88
C ALA A 134 9.56 6.24 -5.00
N GLU A 135 10.12 5.76 -3.88
CA GLU A 135 11.01 4.59 -3.86
C GLU A 135 10.27 3.30 -4.23
N TYR A 136 9.08 3.08 -3.65
CA TYR A 136 8.30 1.89 -3.95
C TYR A 136 7.78 1.88 -5.39
N TYR A 137 7.24 3.00 -5.88
CA TYR A 137 6.78 3.07 -7.27
C TYR A 137 7.93 2.96 -8.28
N ALA A 138 9.14 3.41 -7.93
CA ALA A 138 10.33 3.23 -8.77
C ALA A 138 10.68 1.74 -9.00
N LYS A 139 10.34 0.84 -8.06
CA LYS A 139 10.48 -0.62 -8.24
C LYS A 139 9.60 -1.16 -9.36
N LEU A 140 8.52 -0.46 -9.70
CA LEU A 140 7.64 -0.75 -10.82
C LEU A 140 8.06 0.00 -12.09
N GLY A 141 9.17 0.75 -12.08
CA GLY A 141 9.55 1.69 -13.14
C GLY A 141 8.56 2.86 -13.28
N ILE A 142 7.94 3.28 -12.18
CA ILE A 142 7.02 4.41 -12.16
C ILE A 142 7.67 5.52 -11.34
N ARG A 143 7.90 6.67 -11.96
CA ARG A 143 8.54 7.82 -11.31
C ARG A 143 7.48 8.74 -10.73
N LEU A 144 7.64 9.12 -9.47
CA LEU A 144 6.90 10.25 -8.90
C LEU A 144 7.63 11.54 -9.25
N VAL A 145 6.95 12.45 -9.93
CA VAL A 145 7.44 13.79 -10.22
C VAL A 145 6.96 14.74 -9.14
N GLU A 146 7.89 15.47 -8.55
CA GLU A 146 7.61 16.52 -7.57
C GLU A 146 8.02 17.89 -8.16
N ASP A 147 7.36 18.96 -7.73
CA ASP A 147 7.76 20.33 -8.07
C ASP A 147 8.96 20.80 -7.24
N ALA A 148 9.39 22.05 -7.43
CA ALA A 148 10.51 22.63 -6.69
C ALA A 148 10.29 22.68 -5.16
N ASP A 149 9.03 22.63 -4.72
CA ASP A 149 8.63 22.64 -3.31
C ASP A 149 8.45 21.21 -2.75
N GLY A 150 8.75 20.16 -3.54
CA GLY A 150 8.58 18.76 -3.14
C GLY A 150 7.11 18.30 -3.13
N ARG A 151 6.20 19.03 -3.76
CA ARG A 151 4.79 18.63 -3.90
C ARG A 151 4.65 17.64 -5.06
N ALA A 152 3.93 16.56 -4.82
CA ALA A 152 3.67 15.55 -5.82
C ALA A 152 2.81 16.12 -6.97
N VAL A 153 3.34 16.11 -8.20
CA VAL A 153 2.69 16.66 -9.39
C VAL A 153 2.03 15.57 -10.24
N ARG A 154 2.75 14.47 -10.49
CA ARG A 154 2.25 13.35 -11.29
C ARG A 154 3.10 12.10 -11.12
N PHE A 155 2.54 10.96 -11.49
CA PHE A 155 3.32 9.77 -11.79
C PHE A 155 3.61 9.69 -13.30
N GLU A 156 4.79 9.18 -13.63
CA GLU A 156 5.20 8.87 -15.00
C GLU A 156 5.57 7.39 -15.09
N ILE A 157 4.93 6.67 -15.99
CA ILE A 157 5.25 5.27 -16.26
C ILE A 157 6.42 5.24 -17.24
N ASP A 158 7.54 4.64 -16.85
CA ASP A 158 8.67 4.46 -17.76
C ASP A 158 8.27 3.53 -18.92
N PRO A 159 8.39 3.97 -20.20
CA PRO A 159 8.12 3.13 -21.36
C PRO A 159 9.18 2.03 -21.54
N ASN A 160 10.39 2.19 -20.98
CA ASN A 160 11.51 1.29 -21.12
C ASN A 160 12.02 0.78 -19.75
N PRO A 161 11.15 0.14 -18.93
CA PRO A 161 11.56 -0.35 -17.62
C PRO A 161 12.62 -1.45 -17.74
N THR A 162 13.45 -1.59 -16.72
CA THR A 162 14.36 -2.73 -16.60
C THR A 162 13.58 -4.06 -16.60
N PRO A 163 14.21 -5.19 -16.94
CA PRO A 163 13.54 -6.49 -16.88
C PRO A 163 12.88 -6.79 -15.53
N GLU A 164 13.53 -6.38 -14.44
CA GLU A 164 12.99 -6.52 -13.08
C GLU A 164 11.77 -5.62 -12.84
N GLN A 165 11.86 -4.34 -13.18
CA GLN A 165 10.75 -3.40 -13.06
C GLN A 165 9.54 -3.85 -13.90
N ARG A 166 9.79 -4.32 -15.12
CA ARG A 166 8.74 -4.88 -15.99
C ARG A 166 8.07 -6.07 -15.34
N ARG A 167 8.84 -7.04 -14.86
CA ARG A 167 8.31 -8.22 -14.18
C ARG A 167 7.43 -7.83 -12.98
N LEU A 168 7.92 -6.91 -12.14
CA LEU A 168 7.20 -6.49 -10.94
C LEU A 168 5.95 -5.68 -11.29
N ARG A 169 6.01 -4.81 -12.31
CA ARG A 169 4.87 -4.06 -12.84
C ARG A 169 3.78 -5.00 -13.36
N GLU A 170 4.13 -6.03 -14.13
CA GLU A 170 3.15 -7.01 -14.63
C GLU A 170 2.49 -7.80 -13.48
N ALA A 171 3.25 -8.15 -12.43
CA ALA A 171 2.71 -8.77 -11.22
C ALA A 171 1.74 -7.85 -10.47
N TRP A 172 2.12 -6.57 -10.34
CA TRP A 172 1.31 -5.53 -9.71
C TRP A 172 -0.01 -5.28 -10.46
N LEU A 173 0.06 -5.26 -11.80
CA LEU A 173 -1.09 -5.19 -12.71
C LEU A 173 -1.95 -6.46 -12.72
N GLY A 174 -1.55 -7.52 -12.01
CA GLY A 174 -2.31 -8.77 -11.93
C GLY A 174 -2.26 -9.59 -13.21
N ARG A 175 -1.31 -9.34 -14.11
CA ARG A 175 -1.17 -10.02 -15.41
C ARG A 175 -0.32 -11.28 -15.36
N GLN A 176 0.25 -11.60 -14.20
CA GLN A 176 0.94 -12.87 -13.96
C GLN A 176 -0.02 -13.87 -13.31
N ALA A 177 -0.03 -15.10 -13.83
CA ALA A 177 -0.69 -16.22 -13.17
C ALA A 177 -0.02 -16.45 -11.80
N ARG A 178 -0.77 -16.20 -10.73
CA ARG A 178 -0.30 -16.50 -9.37
C ARG A 178 -0.60 -17.96 -9.07
N LYS A 179 0.37 -18.67 -8.49
CA LYS A 179 0.13 -20.04 -8.04
C LYS A 179 -0.98 -20.01 -6.99
N ALA A 180 -2.05 -20.78 -7.23
CA ALA A 180 -3.03 -21.05 -6.20
C ALA A 180 -2.30 -21.76 -5.06
N THR A 181 -2.16 -21.09 -3.92
CA THR A 181 -1.70 -21.69 -2.67
C THR A 181 -2.88 -22.26 -1.91
#